data_AF-A0A157RMH4-F1
#
_entry.id   AF-A0A157RMH4-F1
#
_cell.length_a   1.000
_cell.length_b   1.000
_cell.length_c   1.000
_cell.angle_alpha   90.00
_cell.angle_beta   90.00
_cell.angle_gamma   90.00
#
_symmetry.space_group_name_H-M   'P 1'
#
loop_
_entity.id
_entity.type
_entity.pdbx_description
1 polymer ?
#
loop_
_entity_poly.entity_id
_entity_poly.type
_entity_poly.pdbx_seq_one_letter_code
_entity_poly.pdbx_strand_id
1 'polypeptide(L)'
;MRKGHHRRARRQSAMLKRIPITAPLRDELAMVLHTSLRSLDTQPTTDAFNNLAGLFNTVGLALKNDRRHTAEASTINLGAGALIAVMDRVAAGESPTADESAIIRAAINTIDGLLGKLNASDLYVAMRQLEYMTEQEAEALAC
;
A
#
# COMPACT_ATOMS: atom_id res chain seq x y z
N MET A 1 -58.98 -4.66 -19.77
CA MET A 1 -57.74 -3.89 -19.52
C MET A 1 -56.73 -4.78 -18.78
N ARG A 2 -55.67 -5.28 -19.44
CA ARG A 2 -54.63 -6.10 -18.82
C ARG A 2 -53.45 -5.22 -18.44
N LYS A 3 -53.20 -5.02 -17.13
CA LYS A 3 -52.03 -4.29 -16.63
C LYS A 3 -50.81 -5.21 -16.69
N GLY A 4 -49.89 -4.93 -17.61
CA GLY A 4 -48.58 -5.60 -17.67
C GLY A 4 -47.71 -5.16 -16.49
N HIS A 5 -47.32 -6.11 -15.64
CA HIS A 5 -46.30 -5.89 -14.62
C HIS A 5 -44.93 -5.90 -15.27
N HIS A 6 -44.30 -4.72 -15.41
CA HIS A 6 -42.90 -4.61 -15.77
C HIS A 6 -42.04 -5.18 -14.63
N ARG A 7 -41.59 -6.42 -14.78
CA ARG A 7 -40.51 -7.00 -13.97
C ARG A 7 -39.25 -6.16 -14.20
N ARG A 8 -38.91 -5.28 -13.25
CA ARG A 8 -37.60 -4.61 -13.19
C ARG A 8 -36.52 -5.70 -13.11
N ALA A 9 -35.76 -5.88 -14.18
CA ALA A 9 -34.56 -6.70 -14.18
C ALA A 9 -33.57 -6.12 -13.16
N ARG A 10 -33.37 -6.79 -12.03
CA ARG A 10 -32.24 -6.54 -11.14
C ARG A 10 -30.98 -6.81 -11.95
N ARG A 11 -30.31 -5.76 -12.43
CA ARG A 11 -28.92 -5.84 -12.90
C ARG A 11 -28.09 -6.31 -11.71
N GLN A 12 -27.87 -7.62 -11.59
CA GLN A 12 -26.79 -8.15 -10.79
C GLN A 12 -25.51 -7.66 -11.48
N SER A 13 -24.98 -6.54 -11.02
CA SER A 13 -23.60 -6.17 -11.32
C SER A 13 -22.77 -7.35 -10.86
N ALA A 14 -22.12 -8.05 -11.79
CA ALA A 14 -21.22 -9.14 -11.46
C ALA A 14 -20.10 -8.55 -10.61
N MET A 15 -20.21 -8.66 -9.27
CA MET A 15 -19.08 -8.34 -8.40
C MET A 15 -17.98 -9.32 -8.77
N LEU A 16 -16.85 -8.78 -9.24
CA LEU A 16 -15.62 -9.55 -9.38
C LEU A 16 -15.39 -10.31 -8.08
N LYS A 17 -15.18 -11.63 -8.19
CA LYS A 17 -14.92 -12.47 -7.02
C LYS A 17 -13.65 -11.95 -6.35
N ARG A 18 -13.75 -11.60 -5.07
CA ARG A 18 -12.60 -11.19 -4.25
C ARG A 18 -11.63 -12.37 -4.15
N ILE A 19 -10.39 -12.16 -4.56
CA ILE A 19 -9.30 -13.14 -4.43
C ILE A 19 -8.52 -12.77 -3.18
N PRO A 20 -8.57 -13.55 -2.09
CA PRO A 20 -7.79 -13.24 -0.90
C PRO A 20 -6.29 -13.37 -1.18
N ILE A 21 -5.48 -12.57 -0.50
CA ILE A 21 -4.04 -12.79 -0.44
C ILE A 21 -3.78 -14.13 0.24
N THR A 22 -2.95 -14.97 -0.37
CA THR A 22 -2.61 -16.28 0.19
C THR A 22 -1.70 -16.12 1.41
N ALA A 23 -1.75 -17.07 2.35
CA ALA A 23 -0.92 -17.00 3.55
C ALA A 23 0.58 -16.84 3.24
N PRO A 24 1.18 -17.59 2.28
CA PRO A 24 2.60 -17.40 1.96
C PRO A 24 2.93 -15.99 1.47
N LEU A 25 2.10 -15.41 0.58
CA LEU A 25 2.33 -14.07 0.06
C LEU A 25 2.17 -13.01 1.15
N ARG A 26 1.18 -13.17 2.04
CA ARG A 26 1.02 -12.28 3.19
C ARG A 26 2.27 -12.33 4.07
N ASP A 27 2.74 -13.52 4.41
CA ASP A 27 3.85 -13.69 5.35
C ASP A 27 5.16 -13.16 4.75
N GLU A 28 5.35 -13.29 3.43
CA GLU A 28 6.46 -12.67 2.71
C GLU A 28 6.41 -11.13 2.75
N LEU A 29 5.25 -10.54 2.46
CA LEU A 29 5.06 -9.09 2.54
C LEU A 29 5.28 -8.55 3.95
N ALA A 30 4.74 -9.25 4.96
CA ALA A 30 4.94 -8.90 6.37
C ALA A 30 6.43 -8.97 6.74
N MET A 31 7.13 -10.02 6.29
CA MET A 31 8.57 -10.15 6.49
C MET A 31 9.32 -8.95 5.91
N VAL A 32 9.06 -8.60 4.64
CA VAL A 32 9.72 -7.46 3.97
C VAL A 32 9.48 -6.14 4.72
N LEU A 33 8.26 -5.88 5.17
CA LEU A 33 7.94 -4.67 5.94
C LEU A 33 8.78 -4.59 7.22
N HIS A 34 8.76 -5.66 8.02
CA HIS A 34 9.42 -5.67 9.33
C HIS A 34 10.94 -5.71 9.21
N THR A 35 11.49 -6.45 8.25
CA THR A 35 12.95 -6.47 8.02
C THR A 35 13.44 -5.14 7.50
N SER A 36 12.70 -4.48 6.61
CA SER A 36 13.09 -3.17 6.08
C SER A 36 13.09 -2.09 7.15
N LEU A 37 12.08 -2.06 8.04
CA LEU A 37 12.11 -1.15 9.20
C LEU A 37 13.29 -1.46 10.12
N ARG A 38 13.56 -2.74 10.41
CA ARG A 38 14.71 -3.12 11.22
C ARG A 38 16.02 -2.66 10.60
N SER A 39 16.16 -2.75 9.28
CA SER A 39 17.32 -2.22 8.57
C SER A 39 17.41 -0.70 8.72
N LEU A 40 16.32 0.06 8.52
CA LEU A 40 16.34 1.51 8.79
C LEU A 40 16.75 1.86 10.22
N ASP A 41 16.31 1.09 11.21
CA ASP A 41 16.62 1.33 12.62
C ASP A 41 18.07 0.98 13.00
N THR A 42 18.79 0.14 12.23
CA THR A 42 20.10 -0.41 12.64
C THR A 42 21.23 -0.21 11.64
N GLN A 43 20.93 -0.30 10.35
CA GLN A 43 21.84 -0.09 9.24
C GLN A 43 21.05 0.47 8.05
N PRO A 44 20.80 1.79 8.03
CA PRO A 44 19.96 2.41 7.02
C PRO A 44 20.50 2.19 5.62
N THR A 45 19.63 1.77 4.71
CA THR A 45 19.95 1.63 3.30
C THR A 45 18.82 2.21 2.45
N THR A 46 19.19 2.72 1.28
CA THR A 46 18.21 3.15 0.26
C THR A 46 17.29 2.02 -0.16
N ASP A 47 17.77 0.78 -0.16
CA ASP A 47 16.96 -0.39 -0.50
C ASP A 47 15.86 -0.65 0.55
N ALA A 48 16.20 -0.56 1.84
CA ALA A 48 15.23 -0.70 2.92
C ALA A 48 14.16 0.41 2.86
N PHE A 49 14.59 1.64 2.54
CA PHE A 49 13.69 2.75 2.30
C PHE A 49 12.75 2.48 1.12
N ASN A 50 13.30 2.09 -0.04
CA ASN A 50 12.56 1.86 -1.27
C ASN A 50 11.55 0.72 -1.12
N ASN A 51 11.89 -0.34 -0.39
CA ASN A 51 10.96 -1.43 -0.08
C ASN A 51 9.73 -0.92 0.69
N LEU A 52 9.94 -0.12 1.74
CA LEU A 52 8.84 0.45 2.51
C LEU A 52 8.02 1.45 1.70
N ALA A 53 8.68 2.35 0.98
CA ALA A 53 8.01 3.34 0.13
C ALA A 53 7.14 2.66 -0.95
N GLY A 54 7.68 1.64 -1.64
CA GLY A 54 6.94 0.87 -2.64
C GLY A 54 5.72 0.18 -2.06
N LEU A 55 5.85 -0.47 -0.89
CA LEU A 55 4.72 -1.13 -0.23
C LEU A 55 3.67 -0.16 0.28
N PHE A 56 4.08 0.97 0.87
CA PHE A 56 3.16 1.99 1.36
C PHE A 56 2.37 2.61 0.21
N ASN A 57 3.04 2.93 -0.90
CA ASN A 57 2.40 3.47 -2.10
C ASN A 57 1.44 2.47 -2.74
N THR A 58 1.86 1.21 -2.86
CA THR A 58 1.03 0.14 -3.43
C THR A 58 -0.25 -0.07 -2.61
N VAL A 59 -0.11 -0.21 -1.28
CA VAL A 59 -1.28 -0.42 -0.41
C VAL A 59 -2.13 0.86 -0.34
N GLY A 60 -1.53 2.04 -0.28
CA GLY A 60 -2.24 3.32 -0.33
C GLY A 60 -3.09 3.47 -1.60
N LEU A 61 -2.54 3.09 -2.77
CA LEU A 61 -3.28 3.06 -4.03
C LEU A 61 -4.41 2.04 -4.03
N ALA A 62 -4.15 0.82 -3.52
CA ALA A 62 -5.18 -0.22 -3.41
C ALA A 62 -6.36 0.23 -2.52
N LEU A 63 -6.10 1.07 -1.51
CA LEU A 63 -7.10 1.60 -0.59
C LEU A 63 -7.75 2.92 -1.05
N LYS A 64 -7.25 3.58 -2.11
CA LYS A 64 -7.64 4.95 -2.49
C LYS A 64 -9.16 5.17 -2.61
N ASN A 65 -9.89 4.15 -3.06
CA ASN A 65 -11.35 4.20 -3.21
C ASN A 65 -12.11 3.29 -2.21
N ASP A 66 -11.40 2.65 -1.28
CA ASP A 66 -12.01 1.76 -0.30
C ASP A 66 -12.45 2.53 0.95
N ARG A 67 -13.73 2.90 0.95
CA ARG A 67 -14.36 3.62 2.07
C ARG A 67 -14.38 2.82 3.39
N ARG A 68 -14.11 1.51 3.36
CA ARG A 68 -14.14 0.67 4.57
C ARG A 68 -12.87 0.80 5.40
N HIS A 69 -11.78 1.24 4.79
CA HIS A 69 -10.44 1.26 5.40
C HIS A 69 -9.85 2.68 5.40
N THR A 70 -10.69 3.71 5.56
CA THR A 70 -10.25 5.12 5.52
C THR A 70 -9.36 5.49 6.68
N ALA A 71 -9.61 4.94 7.86
CA ALA A 71 -8.77 5.16 9.03
C ALA A 71 -7.38 4.56 8.82
N GLU A 72 -7.32 3.31 8.35
CA GLU A 72 -6.08 2.62 8.03
C GLU A 72 -5.30 3.34 6.92
N ALA A 73 -5.99 3.79 5.86
CA ALA A 73 -5.38 4.60 4.80
C ALA A 73 -4.78 5.90 5.34
N SER A 74 -5.43 6.55 6.31
CA SER A 74 -4.89 7.74 6.97
C SER A 74 -3.61 7.42 7.74
N THR A 75 -3.57 6.31 8.49
CA THR A 75 -2.36 5.89 9.21
C THR A 75 -1.21 5.57 8.27
N ILE A 76 -1.50 4.89 7.15
CA ILE A 76 -0.50 4.58 6.12
C ILE A 76 0.06 5.87 5.50
N ASN A 77 -0.80 6.85 5.21
CA ASN A 77 -0.36 8.15 4.68
C ASN A 77 0.53 8.91 5.68
N LEU A 78 0.23 8.86 6.97
CA LEU A 78 1.10 9.43 8.01
C LEU A 78 2.47 8.73 8.03
N GLY A 79 2.50 7.40 7.93
CA GLY A 79 3.73 6.64 7.80
C GLY A 79 4.53 6.99 6.55
N ALA A 80 3.86 7.17 5.40
CA ALA A 80 4.50 7.59 4.16
C ALA A 80 5.09 8.99 4.28
N GLY A 81 4.39 9.92 4.95
CA GLY A 81 4.92 11.24 5.27
C GLY A 81 6.17 11.17 6.15
N ALA A 82 6.19 10.29 7.15
CA ALA A 82 7.36 10.06 7.99
C ALA A 82 8.54 9.46 7.18
N LEU A 83 8.29 8.53 6.25
CA LEU A 83 9.32 8.06 5.33
C LEU A 83 9.91 9.21 4.51
N ILE A 84 9.06 10.02 3.87
CA ILE A 84 9.53 11.17 3.08
C ILE A 84 10.41 12.11 3.93
N ALA A 85 10.03 12.38 5.18
CA ALA A 85 10.79 13.24 6.08
C ALA A 85 12.19 12.70 6.44
N VAL A 86 12.41 11.38 6.36
CA VAL A 86 13.71 10.77 6.66
C VAL A 86 14.53 10.43 5.41
N MET A 87 14.00 10.64 4.21
CA MET A 87 14.62 10.20 2.94
C MET A 87 16.08 10.63 2.79
N ASP A 88 16.36 11.94 2.92
CA ASP A 88 17.72 12.48 2.73
C ASP A 88 18.71 11.96 3.78
N ARG A 89 18.23 11.79 5.03
CA ARG A 89 19.04 11.25 6.13
C ARG A 89 19.35 9.77 5.94
N VAL A 90 18.36 8.98 5.52
CA VAL A 90 18.57 7.57 5.19
C VAL A 90 19.53 7.42 4.01
N ALA A 91 19.45 8.29 3.00
CA ALA A 91 20.41 8.31 1.89
C ALA A 91 21.84 8.65 2.35
N ALA A 92 21.99 9.44 3.42
CA ALA A 92 23.26 9.71 4.09
C ALA A 92 23.71 8.58 5.06
N GLY A 93 22.92 7.53 5.22
CA GLY A 93 23.19 6.42 6.14
C GLY A 93 22.80 6.69 7.60
N GLU A 94 22.02 7.75 7.86
CA GLU A 94 21.52 8.09 9.19
C GLU A 94 20.20 7.40 9.49
N SER A 95 20.07 6.87 10.71
CA SER A 95 18.84 6.22 11.17
C SER A 95 17.74 7.24 11.48
N PRO A 96 16.47 6.87 11.27
CA PRO A 96 15.35 7.65 11.78
C PRO A 96 15.41 7.79 13.32
N THR A 97 14.81 8.85 13.83
CA THR A 97 14.62 9.00 15.28
C THR A 97 13.60 7.99 15.80
N ALA A 98 13.61 7.75 17.12
CA ALA A 98 12.68 6.81 17.75
C ALA A 98 11.20 7.16 17.47
N ASP A 99 10.86 8.44 17.43
CA ASP A 99 9.49 8.92 17.16
C ASP A 99 9.10 8.68 15.69
N GLU A 100 10.01 8.93 14.75
CA GLU A 100 9.79 8.66 13.32
C GLU A 100 9.64 7.15 13.06
N SER A 101 10.52 6.33 13.63
CA SER A 101 10.41 4.87 13.57
C SER A 101 9.12 4.38 14.19
N ALA A 102 8.62 5.00 15.26
CA ALA A 102 7.34 4.63 15.86
C ALA A 102 6.16 4.90 14.92
N ILE A 103 6.17 6.03 14.20
CA ILE A 103 5.14 6.37 13.20
C ILE A 103 5.18 5.38 12.03
N ILE A 104 6.37 5.11 11.49
CA ILE A 104 6.55 4.14 10.39
C ILE A 104 6.08 2.75 10.83
N ARG A 105 6.43 2.34 12.06
CA ARG A 105 6.00 1.05 12.64
C ARG A 105 4.49 0.96 12.78
N ALA A 106 3.81 2.03 13.17
CA ALA A 106 2.35 2.05 13.25
C ALA A 106 1.70 1.82 11.87
N ALA A 107 2.25 2.43 10.82
CA ALA A 107 1.81 2.19 9.44
C ALA A 107 2.08 0.75 8.99
N ILE A 108 3.26 0.19 9.29
CA ILE A 108 3.58 -1.22 8.99
C ILE A 108 2.58 -2.18 9.65
N ASN A 109 2.33 -2.03 10.95
CA ASN A 109 1.38 -2.87 11.67
C ASN A 109 -0.05 -2.75 11.10
N THR A 110 -0.39 -1.56 10.61
CA THR A 110 -1.67 -1.32 9.95
C THR A 110 -1.76 -2.07 8.63
N ILE A 111 -0.69 -2.03 7.81
CA ILE A 111 -0.62 -2.77 6.55
C ILE A 111 -0.69 -4.27 6.81
N ASP A 112 0.09 -4.80 7.75
CA ASP A 112 0.12 -6.22 8.10
C ASP A 112 -1.28 -6.72 8.52
N GLY A 113 -1.96 -5.97 9.38
CA GLY A 113 -3.35 -6.25 9.77
C GLY A 113 -4.38 -6.15 8.63
N LEU A 114 -4.04 -5.43 7.55
CA LEU A 114 -4.87 -5.31 6.35
C LEU A 114 -4.60 -6.41 5.32
N LEU A 115 -3.40 -6.99 5.23
CA LEU A 115 -3.06 -7.94 4.16
C LEU A 115 -4.08 -9.10 4.03
N GLY A 116 -4.58 -9.63 5.15
CA GLY A 116 -5.64 -10.66 5.14
C GLY A 116 -7.03 -10.17 4.69
N LYS A 117 -7.24 -8.85 4.69
CA LYS A 117 -8.49 -8.16 4.31
C LYS A 117 -8.44 -7.55 2.91
N LEU A 118 -7.25 -7.46 2.31
CA LEU A 118 -7.09 -6.99 0.95
C LEU A 118 -7.54 -8.05 -0.08
N ASN A 119 -7.63 -7.60 -1.32
CA ASN A 119 -7.91 -8.40 -2.50
C ASN A 119 -6.66 -8.40 -3.36
N ALA A 120 -6.16 -9.58 -3.72
CA ALA A 120 -4.94 -9.74 -4.50
C ALA A 120 -5.04 -9.03 -5.86
N SER A 121 -6.23 -9.01 -6.48
CA SER A 121 -6.45 -8.30 -7.74
C SER A 121 -6.28 -6.78 -7.60
N ASP A 122 -6.80 -6.20 -6.52
CA ASP A 122 -6.73 -4.75 -6.30
C ASP A 122 -5.27 -4.34 -5.99
N LEU A 123 -4.54 -5.18 -5.24
CA LEU A 123 -3.12 -4.99 -4.99
C LEU A 123 -2.30 -5.06 -6.29
N TYR A 124 -2.56 -6.05 -7.15
CA TYR A 124 -1.88 -6.18 -8.43
C TYR A 124 -2.13 -4.98 -9.35
N VAL A 125 -3.39 -4.51 -9.45
CA VAL A 125 -3.73 -3.31 -10.22
C VAL A 125 -2.99 -2.09 -9.68
N ALA A 126 -2.93 -1.93 -8.36
CA ALA A 126 -2.18 -0.85 -7.72
C ALA A 126 -0.67 -0.92 -8.04
N MET A 127 -0.07 -2.11 -8.01
CA MET A 127 1.34 -2.30 -8.40
C MET A 127 1.60 -1.88 -9.85
N ARG A 128 0.78 -2.36 -10.78
CA ARG A 128 0.90 -2.02 -12.21
C ARG A 128 0.69 -0.53 -12.47
N GLN A 129 -0.23 0.10 -11.73
CA GLN A 129 -0.45 1.54 -11.81
C GLN A 129 0.77 2.32 -11.30
N LEU A 130 1.39 1.87 -10.20
CA LEU A 130 2.58 2.50 -9.65
C LEU A 130 3.76 2.41 -10.62
N GLU A 131 4.02 1.21 -11.18
CA GLU A 131 5.05 1.01 -12.21
C GLU A 131 4.86 1.96 -13.39
N TYR A 132 3.63 2.06 -13.91
CA TYR A 132 3.31 2.98 -15.00
C TYR A 132 3.54 4.44 -14.64
N MET A 133 3.19 4.87 -13.42
CA MET A 133 3.45 6.26 -12.97
C MET A 133 4.94 6.54 -12.89
N THR A 134 5.74 5.62 -12.38
CA THR A 134 7.19 5.76 -12.30
C THR A 134 7.84 5.79 -13.69
N GLU A 135 7.37 4.99 -14.63
CA GLU A 135 7.81 5.03 -16.04
C GLU A 135 7.52 6.41 -16.66
N GLN A 136 6.31 6.95 -16.48
CA GLN A 136 5.95 8.27 -17.00
C GLN A 136 6.76 9.41 -16.38
N GLU A 137 7.03 9.34 -15.07
CA GLU A 137 7.88 10.33 -14.38
C GLU A 137 9.32 10.30 -14.90
N ALA A 138 9.86 9.10 -15.15
CA ALA A 138 11.20 8.94 -15.72
C ALA A 138 11.30 9.48 -17.15
N GLU A 139 10.28 9.24 -17.99
CA GLU A 139 10.20 9.80 -19.33
C GLU A 139 10.11 11.34 -19.32
N ALA A 140 9.33 11.91 -18.40
CA ALA A 140 9.16 13.35 -18.25
C ALA A 140 10.44 14.07 -17.82
N LEU A 141 11.29 13.42 -17.00
CA LEU A 141 12.58 13.95 -16.56
C LEU A 141 13.70 13.84 -17.61
N ALA A 142 13.52 12.97 -18.62
CA ALA A 142 14.48 12.77 -19.70
C ALA A 142 14.30 13.75 -20.88
N CYS A 143 13.21 14.52 -20.90
CA CYS A 143 12.88 15.55 -21.90
C CYS A 143 13.21 16.96 -21.39
#